data_AF-A0A6J4EAX8-F1
#
_entry.id   AF-A0A6J4EAX8-F1
#
_cell.length_a   1.000
_cell.length_b   1.000
_cell.length_c   1.000
_cell.angle_alpha   90.00
_cell.angle_beta   90.00
_cell.angle_gamma   90.00
#
_symmetry.space_group_name_H-M   'P 1'
#
loop_
_entity.id
_entity.type
_entity.pdbx_description
1 polymer ?
#
loop_
_entity_poly.entity_id
_entity_poly.type
_entity_poly.pdbx_seq_one_letter_code
_entity_poly.pdbx_strand_id
1 'polypeptide(L)'
;MIELGKLAKDKVTGFQGVITGRAQYLTGCNQYVLVPPVKEGGSFQHGEWFDEGRLEVVGEGISVAEVAGPTAGGPQRDAPRR
;
A
#
# COMPACT_ATOMS: atom_id res chain seq x y z
N MET A 1 5.64 1.98 -12.61
CA MET A 1 5.58 2.45 -11.21
C MET A 1 4.20 3.00 -10.93
N ILE A 2 3.48 2.35 -10.01
CA ILE A 2 2.14 2.74 -9.60
C ILE A 2 2.26 3.65 -8.38
N GLU A 3 1.44 4.71 -8.32
CA GLU A 3 1.41 5.64 -7.19
C GLU A 3 0.78 4.97 -5.95
N LEU A 4 1.35 5.21 -4.77
CA LEU A 4 0.77 4.74 -3.51
C LEU A 4 -0.51 5.52 -3.19
N GLY A 5 -1.39 4.92 -2.40
CA GLY A 5 -2.67 5.50 -2.03
C GLY A 5 -3.78 5.32 -3.06
N LYS A 6 -3.48 4.80 -4.25
CA LYS A 6 -4.51 4.50 -5.26
C LYS A 6 -5.30 3.24 -4.91
N LEU A 7 -6.58 3.22 -5.29
CA LEU A 7 -7.42 2.03 -5.25
C LEU A 7 -7.07 1.16 -6.45
N ALA A 8 -6.69 -0.09 -6.21
CA ALA A 8 -6.28 -1.01 -7.25
C ALA A 8 -6.90 -2.40 -7.06
N LYS A 9 -6.93 -3.14 -8.16
CA LYS A 9 -7.48 -4.48 -8.26
C LYS A 9 -6.44 -5.41 -8.91
N ASP A 10 -6.26 -6.60 -8.33
CA ASP A 10 -5.53 -7.68 -8.99
C ASP A 10 -6.39 -8.27 -10.11
N LYS A 11 -5.90 -8.24 -11.35
CA LYS A 11 -6.62 -8.72 -12.54
C LYS A 11 -6.92 -10.22 -12.51
N VAL A 12 -6.14 -11.00 -11.76
CA VAL A 12 -6.24 -12.47 -11.71
C VAL A 12 -7.30 -12.93 -10.71
N THR A 13 -7.22 -12.45 -9.47
CA THR A 13 -8.09 -12.89 -8.37
C THR A 13 -9.30 -11.99 -8.17
N GLY A 14 -9.25 -10.75 -8.69
CA GLY A 14 -10.22 -9.72 -8.42
C GLY A 14 -10.08 -9.06 -7.04
N PHE A 15 -9.05 -9.41 -6.26
CA PHE A 15 -8.78 -8.79 -4.96
C PHE A 15 -8.58 -7.28 -5.12
N GLN A 16 -9.29 -6.50 -4.32
CA GLN A 16 -9.30 -5.04 -4.42
C GLN A 16 -8.93 -4.42 -3.07
N GLY A 17 -8.12 -3.36 -3.13
CA GLY A 17 -7.68 -2.63 -1.95
C GLY A 17 -6.89 -1.39 -2.30
N VAL A 18 -6.51 -0.63 -1.28
CA VAL A 18 -5.65 0.54 -1.43
C VAL A 18 -4.19 0.08 -1.43
N ILE A 19 -3.39 0.62 -2.35
CA ILE A 19 -1.95 0.38 -2.39
C ILE A 19 -1.29 1.13 -1.23
N THR A 20 -0.76 0.43 -0.24
CA THR A 20 -0.14 1.07 0.95
C THR A 20 1.38 0.96 0.99
N GLY A 21 1.96 0.09 0.17
CA GLY A 21 3.40 -0.15 0.17
C GLY A 21 3.89 -0.72 -1.14
N ARG A 22 5.20 -0.57 -1.35
CA ARG A 22 5.92 -1.07 -2.52
C ARG A 22 7.20 -1.74 -2.05
N ALA A 23 7.46 -2.93 -2.56
CA ALA A 23 8.73 -3.64 -2.43
C ALA A 23 9.47 -3.58 -3.77
N GLN A 24 10.75 -3.22 -3.70
CA GLN A 24 11.67 -3.23 -4.83
C GLN A 24 12.75 -4.25 -4.54
N TYR A 25 12.80 -5.33 -5.31
CA TYR A 25 13.81 -6.36 -5.15
C TYR A 25 15.03 -6.09 -6.02
N LEU A 26 16.20 -6.58 -5.59
CA LEU A 26 17.48 -6.43 -6.31
C LEU A 26 17.39 -6.90 -7.78
N THR A 27 16.55 -7.90 -8.04
CA THR A 27 16.33 -8.48 -9.37
C THR A 27 15.35 -7.69 -10.25
N GLY A 28 14.83 -6.56 -9.78
CA GLY A 28 13.93 -5.69 -10.54
C GLY A 28 12.45 -6.06 -10.47
N CYS A 29 12.05 -7.08 -9.70
CA CYS A 29 10.65 -7.34 -9.43
C CYS A 29 10.08 -6.23 -8.53
N ASN A 30 9.06 -5.51 -9.01
CA ASN A 30 8.29 -4.57 -8.19
C ASN A 30 7.01 -5.26 -7.73
N GLN A 31 6.79 -5.29 -6.42
CA GLN A 31 5.54 -5.75 -5.83
C GLN A 31 4.89 -4.64 -5.03
N TYR A 32 3.57 -4.66 -4.96
CA TYR A 32 2.78 -3.71 -4.19
C TYR A 32 1.83 -4.48 -3.30
N VAL A 33 1.57 -3.94 -2.11
CA VAL A 33 0.60 -4.51 -1.17
C VAL A 33 -0.73 -3.79 -1.32
N LEU A 34 -1.80 -4.56 -1.53
CA LEU A 34 -3.18 -4.08 -1.48
C LEU A 34 -3.76 -4.38 -0.11
N VAL A 35 -4.21 -3.35 0.60
CA VAL A 35 -4.94 -3.49 1.86
C VAL A 35 -6.44 -3.31 1.58
N PRO A 36 -7.27 -4.33 1.80
CA PRO A 36 -8.70 -4.24 1.57
C PRO A 36 -9.39 -3.43 2.70
N PRO A 37 -10.59 -2.89 2.44
CA PRO A 37 -11.38 -2.27 3.51
C PRO A 37 -11.80 -3.31 4.56
N VAL A 38 -12.08 -2.84 5.78
CA VAL A 38 -12.65 -3.67 6.84
C VAL A 38 -14.01 -4.19 6.38
N LYS A 39 -14.25 -5.49 6.57
CA LYS A 39 -15.53 -6.11 6.22
C LYS A 39 -16.63 -5.67 7.17
N GLU A 40 -17.88 -5.76 6.71
CA GLU A 40 -19.04 -5.65 7.59
C GLU A 40 -18.91 -6.63 8.77
N GLY A 41 -19.05 -6.12 9.99
CA GLY A 41 -18.77 -6.87 11.22
C GLY A 41 -17.39 -6.61 11.84
N GLY A 42 -16.56 -5.75 11.25
CA GLY A 42 -15.33 -5.25 11.88
C GLY A 42 -14.13 -6.18 11.78
N SER A 43 -14.21 -7.24 10.96
CA SER A 43 -13.08 -8.14 10.75
C SER A 43 -12.02 -7.50 9.85
N PHE A 44 -10.79 -7.41 10.36
CA PHE A 44 -9.64 -6.96 9.59
C PHE A 44 -9.13 -8.11 8.71
N GLN A 45 -8.75 -7.78 7.48
CA GLN A 45 -8.01 -8.68 6.61
C GLN A 45 -6.61 -8.11 6.37
N HIS A 46 -5.63 -9.01 6.30
CA HIS A 46 -4.27 -8.61 5.97
C HIS A 46 -4.18 -8.12 4.52
N GLY A 47 -3.23 -7.22 4.27
CA GLY A 47 -2.90 -6.82 2.91
C GLY A 47 -2.13 -7.92 2.21
N GLU A 48 -2.38 -8.07 0.91
CA GLU A 48 -1.76 -9.09 0.07
C GLU A 48 -0.83 -8.46 -0.98
N TRP A 49 0.28 -9.13 -1.27
CA TRP A 49 1.30 -8.65 -2.21
C TRP A 49 1.05 -9.17 -3.62
N PHE A 50 1.12 -8.27 -4.59
CA PHE A 50 0.96 -8.57 -6.01
C PHE A 50 2.04 -7.91 -6.85
N ASP A 51 2.44 -8.56 -7.94
CA ASP A 51 3.38 -8.01 -8.91
C ASP A 51 2.79 -6.81 -9.66
N GLU A 52 3.62 -5.81 -9.99
CA GLU A 52 3.18 -4.58 -10.68
C GLU A 52 2.32 -4.86 -11.92
N GLY A 53 2.69 -5.85 -12.74
CA GLY A 53 1.98 -6.19 -13.98
C GLY A 53 0.60 -6.80 -13.78
N ARG A 54 0.28 -7.28 -12.56
CA ARG A 54 -1.02 -7.86 -12.23
C ARG A 54 -2.04 -6.82 -11.78
N LEU A 55 -1.59 -5.65 -11.37
CA LEU A 55 -2.44 -4.61 -10.81
C LEU A 55 -3.06 -3.73 -11.88
N GLU A 56 -4.31 -3.34 -11.64
CA GLU A 56 -5.05 -2.33 -12.38
C GLU A 56 -5.51 -1.25 -11.40
N VAL A 57 -5.21 0.01 -11.69
CA VAL A 57 -5.70 1.14 -10.89
C VAL A 57 -7.14 1.39 -11.29
N VAL A 58 -8.06 1.26 -10.32
CA VAL A 58 -9.51 1.34 -10.55
C VAL A 58 -10.12 2.60 -9.95
N GLY A 59 -9.33 3.43 -9.25
CA GLY A 59 -9.79 4.73 -8.76
C GLY A 59 -8.82 5.42 -7.82
N GLU A 60 -9.26 6.56 -7.32
CA GLU A 60 -8.64 7.23 -6.18
C GLU A 60 -8.89 6.40 -4.92
N GLY A 61 -7.88 6.31 -4.05
CA GLY A 61 -8.00 5.64 -2.76
C GLY A 61 -7.92 6.68 -1.65
N ILE A 62 -6.76 6.78 -1.02
CA ILE A 62 -6.48 7.73 0.05
C ILE A 62 -5.19 8.49 -0.26
N SER A 63 -5.21 9.80 -0.06
CA SER A 63 -4.01 10.61 -0.25
C SER A 63 -3.09 10.53 0.97
N VAL A 64 -1.80 10.80 0.76
CA VAL A 64 -0.82 10.89 1.84
C VAL A 64 -1.21 11.97 2.86
N ALA A 65 -1.81 13.07 2.40
CA ALA A 65 -2.24 14.17 3.26
C ALA A 65 -3.36 13.77 4.22
N GLU A 66 -4.28 12.88 3.79
CA GLU A 66 -5.38 12.41 4.63
C GLU A 66 -4.93 11.48 5.76
N VAL A 67 -3.80 10.78 5.59
CA VAL A 67 -3.24 9.86 6.60
C VAL A 67 -2.05 10.45 7.35
N ALA A 68 -1.60 11.66 7.00
CA ALA A 68 -0.48 12.30 7.65
C ALA A 68 -0.85 12.71 9.09
N GLY A 69 -0.06 12.26 10.06
CA GLY A 69 -0.13 12.79 11.42
C GLY A 69 0.38 14.23 11.51
N PRO A 70 0.09 14.95 12.61
CA PRO A 70 0.50 16.35 12.80
C PRO A 70 2.02 16.54 12.77
N THR A 71 2.77 15.50 13.13
CA THR A 71 4.23 15.47 13.06
C THR A 71 4.64 14.20 12.33
N ALA A 72 5.58 14.30 11.38
CA ALA A 72 6.14 13.12 10.74
C ALA A 72 6.83 12.23 11.78
N GLY A 73 6.48 10.94 11.82
CA GLY A 73 7.15 9.94 12.65
C GLY A 73 8.56 9.68 12.12
N GLY A 74 9.50 10.55 12.45
CA GLY A 74 10.90 10.49 12.03
C GLY A 74 11.79 9.82 13.07
N PRO A 75 13.08 9.58 12.75
CA PRO A 75 14.02 9.03 13.72
C PRO A 75 14.05 9.96 14.94
N GLN A 76 13.75 9.40 16.11
CA GLN A 76 13.89 10.07 17.40
C GLN A 76 15.24 10.78 17.43
N ARG A 77 15.32 11.98 18.04
CA ARG A 77 16.59 12.69 18.24
C ARG A 77 17.71 11.76 18.73
N ASP A 78 17.34 10.74 19.50
CA ASP A 78 18.19 9.76 20.15
C ASP A 78 18.38 8.46 19.33
N ALA A 79 17.98 8.42 18.06
CA ALA A 79 18.30 7.30 17.17
C ALA A 79 19.81 7.30 16.85
N PRO A 80 20.47 6.13 16.88
CA PRO A 80 21.90 6.04 16.60
C PRO A 80 22.19 6.57 15.19
N ARG A 81 23.06 7.58 15.12
CA ARG A 81 23.53 8.15 13.85
C ARG A 81 24.58 7.19 13.26
N ARG A 82 24.47 6.94 11.96
CA ARG A 82 25.53 6.25 11.19
C ARG A 82 26.78 7.12 11.10
#